data_AF-W3TZA6-F1
#
_entry.id   AF-W3TZA6-F1
#
_cell.length_a   1.000
_cell.length_b   1.000
_cell.length_c   1.000
_cell.angle_alpha   90.00
_cell.angle_beta   90.00
_cell.angle_gamma   90.00
#
_symmetry.space_group_name_H-M   'P 1'
#
loop_
_entity.id
_entity.type
_entity.pdbx_description
1 polymer ?
#
loop_
_entity_poly.entity_id
_entity_poly.type
_entity_poly.pdbx_seq_one_letter_code
_entity_poly.pdbx_strand_id
1 'polypeptide(L)'
;MILDLIKHVNFHLVLFGIFAFSSVIKLGLIYAFVAIGVYLSFRILDFPDLTVDGSFLLGSCVCGVLILLGFNPWTAMVCAFFAGMVAGLLTALLNLWFGILNFWLQF
;
A
#
# COMPACT_ATOMS: atom_id res chain seq x y z
N MET A 1 -6.18 -45.85 -16.12
CA MET A 1 -6.31 -44.71 -17.08
C MET A 1 -7.08 -43.53 -16.50
N ILE A 2 -8.40 -43.61 -16.27
CA ILE A 2 -9.17 -42.48 -15.69
C ILE A 2 -8.77 -42.19 -14.23
N LEU A 3 -8.50 -43.23 -13.43
CA LEU A 3 -8.09 -43.10 -12.03
C LEU A 3 -6.67 -42.53 -11.86
N ASP A 4 -5.78 -42.79 -12.82
CA ASP A 4 -4.42 -42.22 -12.86
C ASP A 4 -4.47 -40.73 -13.24
N LEU A 5 -5.37 -40.35 -14.16
CA LEU A 5 -5.63 -38.96 -14.52
C LEU A 5 -6.16 -38.15 -13.31
N ILE A 6 -7.07 -38.73 -12.53
CA ILE A 6 -7.63 -38.10 -11.32
C ILE A 6 -6.57 -37.90 -10.23
N LYS A 7 -5.66 -38.87 -10.04
CA LYS A 7 -4.55 -38.71 -9.08
C LYS A 7 -3.58 -37.60 -9.50
N HIS A 8 -3.28 -37.49 -10.80
CA HIS A 8 -2.38 -36.46 -11.31
C HIS A 8 -3.00 -35.06 -11.18
N VAL A 9 -4.31 -34.92 -11.43
CA VAL A 9 -5.04 -33.65 -11.25
C VAL A 9 -5.14 -33.25 -9.77
N ASN A 10 -5.45 -34.20 -8.87
CA ASN A 10 -5.48 -33.94 -7.43
C ASN A 10 -4.10 -33.54 -6.88
N PHE A 11 -3.01 -34.13 -7.40
CA PHE A 11 -1.66 -33.76 -6.99
C PHE A 11 -1.31 -32.30 -7.36
N HIS A 12 -1.66 -31.85 -8.56
CA HIS A 12 -1.50 -30.45 -8.96
C HIS A 12 -2.37 -29.49 -8.14
N LEU A 13 -3.61 -29.88 -7.81
CA LEU A 13 -4.49 -29.09 -6.95
C LEU A 13 -3.94 -28.94 -5.53
N VAL A 14 -3.36 -30.00 -4.95
CA VAL A 14 -2.71 -29.94 -3.63
C VAL A 14 -1.50 -29.01 -3.67
N LEU A 15 -0.67 -29.11 -4.72
CA LEU A 15 0.49 -28.23 -4.89
C LEU A 15 0.05 -26.75 -4.99
N PHE A 16 -0.97 -26.46 -5.81
CA PHE A 16 -1.55 -25.11 -5.92
C PHE A 16 -2.06 -24.59 -4.58
N GLY A 17 -2.76 -25.42 -3.80
CA GLY A 17 -3.26 -25.05 -2.47
C GLY A 17 -2.15 -24.65 -1.49
N ILE A 18 -1.02 -25.38 -1.49
CA ILE A 18 0.14 -25.09 -0.63
C ILE A 18 0.81 -23.76 -1.04
N PHE A 19 0.97 -23.51 -2.35
CA PHE A 19 1.50 -22.24 -2.85
C PHE A 19 0.57 -21.06 -2.55
N ALA A 20 -0.74 -21.23 -2.71
CA ALA A 20 -1.73 -20.22 -2.40
C ALA A 20 -1.72 -19.87 -0.91
N PHE A 21 -1.66 -20.87 -0.02
CA PHE A 21 -1.59 -20.68 1.42
C PHE A 21 -0.38 -19.84 1.84
N SER A 22 0.82 -20.20 1.36
CA SER A 22 2.04 -19.44 1.64
C SER A 22 1.97 -17.99 1.13
N SER A 23 1.33 -17.78 -0.02
CA SER A 23 1.19 -16.46 -0.65
C SER A 23 0.24 -15.54 0.13
N VAL A 24 -0.91 -16.06 0.57
CA VAL A 24 -1.90 -15.30 1.35
C VAL A 24 -1.30 -14.82 2.67
N ILE A 25 -0.51 -15.65 3.34
CA ILE A 25 0.14 -15.28 4.61
C ILE A 25 1.13 -14.13 4.40
N LYS A 26 1.97 -14.21 3.36
CA LYS A 26 2.95 -13.15 3.05
C LYS A 26 2.28 -11.82 2.72
N LEU A 27 1.26 -11.85 1.85
CA LEU A 27 0.52 -10.66 1.44
C LEU A 27 -0.28 -10.06 2.61
N GLY A 28 -0.96 -10.90 3.39
CA GLY A 28 -1.72 -10.46 4.56
C GLY A 28 -0.85 -9.77 5.61
N LEU A 29 0.37 -10.28 5.85
CA LEU A 29 1.30 -9.67 6.80
C LEU A 29 1.81 -8.30 6.33
N ILE A 30 2.04 -8.13 5.03
CA ILE A 30 2.45 -6.85 4.43
C ILE A 30 1.30 -5.83 4.48
N TYR A 31 0.08 -6.24 4.13
CA TYR A 31 -1.10 -5.37 4.17
C TYR A 31 -1.52 -4.97 5.59
N ALA A 32 -1.18 -5.77 6.61
CA ALA A 32 -1.41 -5.40 8.00
C ALA A 32 -0.68 -4.10 8.40
N PHE A 33 0.54 -3.87 7.90
CA PHE A 33 1.26 -2.61 8.14
C PHE A 33 0.57 -1.40 7.49
N VAL A 34 -0.02 -1.59 6.31
CA VAL A 34 -0.80 -0.54 5.63
C VAL A 34 -2.04 -0.18 6.45
N ALA A 35 -2.76 -1.19 6.97
CA ALA A 35 -3.93 -0.97 7.83
C ALA A 35 -3.58 -0.23 9.13
N ILE A 36 -2.40 -0.47 9.72
CA ILE A 36 -1.91 0.27 10.89
C ILE A 36 -1.70 1.75 10.55
N GLY A 37 -1.13 2.07 9.39
CA GLY A 37 -0.93 3.46 8.96
C GLY A 37 -2.23 4.25 8.83
N VAL A 38 -3.26 3.62 8.25
CA VAL A 38 -4.61 4.20 8.15
C VAL A 38 -5.25 4.38 9.52
N TYR A 39 -5.17 3.36 10.38
CA TYR A 39 -5.71 3.42 11.74
C TYR A 39 -5.06 4.50 12.60
N LEU A 40 -3.75 4.72 12.46
CA LEU A 40 -3.03 5.76 13.20
C LEU A 40 -3.59 7.16 12.90
N SER A 41 -3.91 7.44 11.64
CA SER A 41 -4.46 8.72 11.19
C SER A 41 -5.84 8.98 11.81
N PHE A 42 -6.71 7.95 11.81
CA PHE A 42 -8.04 8.04 12.42
C PHE A 42 -8.00 8.20 13.94
N ARG A 43 -7.03 7.60 14.64
CA ARG A 43 -7.02 7.59 16.11
C ARG A 43 -6.28 8.76 16.75
N ILE A 44 -5.30 9.35 16.07
CA ILE A 44 -4.48 10.44 16.63
C ILE A 44 -4.92 11.81 16.13
N LEU A 45 -5.38 11.91 14.88
CA LEU A 45 -5.69 13.20 14.28
C LEU A 45 -7.19 13.53 14.26
N ASP A 46 -8.08 12.57 14.56
CA ASP A 46 -9.55 12.71 14.48
C ASP A 46 -10.07 13.31 13.15
N PHE A 47 -9.26 13.20 12.08
CA PHE A 47 -9.64 13.58 10.72
C PHE A 47 -9.58 12.37 9.80
N PRO A 48 -10.60 12.14 8.96
CA PRO A 48 -10.59 11.09 7.96
C PRO A 48 -9.61 11.44 6.83
N ASP A 49 -8.31 11.25 7.10
CA ASP A 49 -7.25 11.55 6.15
C ASP A 49 -7.04 10.38 5.17
N LEU A 50 -7.62 10.52 3.98
CA LEU A 50 -7.46 9.57 2.87
C LEU A 50 -6.08 9.67 2.18
N THR A 51 -5.19 10.57 2.61
CA THR A 51 -3.91 10.80 1.93
C THR A 51 -2.90 9.67 2.13
N VAL A 52 -3.12 8.77 3.09
CA VAL A 52 -2.34 7.53 3.25
C VAL A 52 -2.49 6.62 2.03
N ASP A 53 -3.70 6.48 1.49
CA ASP A 53 -3.94 5.69 0.27
C ASP A 53 -3.28 6.35 -0.96
N GLY A 54 -3.40 7.67 -1.09
CA GLY A 54 -2.82 8.41 -2.21
C GLY A 54 -1.29 8.45 -2.21
N SER A 55 -0.67 8.65 -1.04
CA SER A 55 0.79 8.76 -0.90
C SER A 55 1.49 7.42 -1.14
N PHE A 56 0.85 6.31 -0.75
CA PHE A 56 1.36 4.96 -1.03
C PHE A 56 1.35 4.65 -2.53
N LEU A 57 0.26 4.98 -3.24
CA LEU A 57 0.19 4.83 -4.69
C LEU A 57 1.22 5.72 -5.41
N LEU A 58 1.38 6.98 -4.97
CA LEU A 58 2.33 7.91 -5.58
C LEU A 58 3.78 7.40 -5.50
N GLY A 59 4.20 6.88 -4.33
CA GLY A 59 5.50 6.23 -4.19
C GLY A 59 5.67 5.02 -5.13
N SER A 60 4.64 4.19 -5.27
CA SER A 60 4.65 3.03 -6.15
C SER A 60 4.77 3.42 -7.64
N CYS A 61 4.03 4.45 -8.07
CA CYS A 61 4.10 5.00 -9.42
C CYS A 61 5.48 5.59 -9.73
N VAL A 62 6.04 6.38 -8.82
CA VAL A 62 7.37 6.99 -9.00
C VAL A 62 8.45 5.92 -9.10
N CYS A 63 8.41 4.91 -8.23
CA CYS A 63 9.32 3.77 -8.29
C CYS A 63 9.21 3.01 -9.62
N GLY A 64 7.98 2.69 -10.05
CA GLY A 64 7.73 1.96 -11.29
C GLY A 64 8.19 2.71 -12.53
N VAL A 65 7.92 4.01 -12.62
CA VAL A 65 8.37 4.86 -13.73
C VAL A 65 9.90 4.97 -13.76
N LEU A 66 10.56 5.13 -12.63
CA LEU A 66 12.03 5.17 -12.57
C LEU A 66 12.67 3.85 -13.00
N ILE A 67 12.11 2.72 -12.61
CA ILE A 67 12.57 1.40 -13.04
C ILE A 67 12.36 1.22 -14.56
N LEU A 68 11.21 1.66 -15.10
CA LEU A 68 10.93 1.65 -16.55
C LEU A 68 11.92 2.51 -17.34
N LEU A 69 12.39 3.62 -16.75
CA LEU A 69 13.40 4.51 -17.34
C LEU A 69 14.83 3.96 -17.23
N GLY A 70 15.03 2.77 -16.65
CA GLY A 70 16.34 2.13 -16.55
C GLY A 70 17.19 2.57 -15.36
N PHE A 71 16.62 3.26 -14.37
CA PHE A 71 17.34 3.60 -13.14
C PHE A 71 17.54 2.36 -12.26
N ASN A 72 18.60 2.41 -11.44
CA ASN A 72 18.87 1.35 -10.48
C ASN A 72 17.71 1.25 -9.46
N PRO A 73 17.21 0.04 -9.11
CA PRO A 73 16.11 -0.13 -8.17
C PRO A 73 16.33 0.56 -6.82
N TRP A 74 17.58 0.63 -6.35
CA TRP A 74 17.92 1.29 -5.09
C TRP A 74 17.74 2.81 -5.17
N THR A 75 18.16 3.45 -6.25
CA THR A 75 17.96 4.90 -6.42
C THR A 75 16.50 5.23 -6.68
N ALA A 76 15.78 4.36 -7.41
CA ALA A 76 14.35 4.49 -7.62
C ALA A 76 13.55 4.46 -6.29
N MET A 77 13.90 3.54 -5.37
CA MET A 77 13.29 3.47 -4.04
C MET A 77 13.51 4.74 -3.22
N VAL A 78 14.73 5.27 -3.22
CA VAL A 78 15.04 6.50 -2.48
C VAL A 78 14.24 7.69 -3.02
N CYS A 79 14.18 7.84 -4.35
CA CYS A 79 13.38 8.89 -4.98
C CYS A 79 11.87 8.74 -4.68
N ALA A 80 11.35 7.51 -4.71
CA ALA A 80 9.95 7.22 -4.38
C ALA A 80 9.61 7.58 -2.92
N PHE A 81 10.52 7.32 -1.99
CA PHE A 81 10.37 7.70 -0.59
C PHE A 81 10.25 9.21 -0.41
N PHE A 82 11.13 10.00 -1.06
CA PHE A 82 11.04 11.45 -1.04
C PHE A 82 9.77 11.99 -1.69
N ALA A 83 9.34 11.39 -2.80
CA ALA A 83 8.09 11.79 -3.45
C ALA A 83 6.87 11.58 -2.54
N GLY A 84 6.82 10.46 -1.81
CA GLY A 84 5.79 10.18 -0.80
C GLY A 84 5.85 11.16 0.39
N MET A 85 7.05 11.50 0.87
CA MET A 85 7.22 12.50 1.93
C MET A 85 6.72 13.88 1.51
N VAL A 86 7.01 14.31 0.27
CA VAL A 86 6.56 15.60 -0.26
C VAL A 86 5.05 15.64 -0.34
N ALA A 87 4.39 14.56 -0.77
CA ALA A 87 2.93 14.47 -0.78
C ALA A 87 2.33 14.65 0.62
N GLY A 88 2.88 13.98 1.64
CA GLY A 88 2.44 14.14 3.03
C GLY A 88 2.70 15.55 3.60
N LEU A 89 3.84 16.15 3.27
CA LEU A 89 4.15 17.54 3.63
C LEU A 89 3.18 18.53 3.01
N LEU A 90 2.81 18.34 1.73
CA LEU A 90 1.84 19.18 1.06
C LEU A 90 0.47 19.12 1.75
N THR A 91 0.02 17.93 2.16
CA THR A 91 -1.21 17.77 2.95
C THR A 91 -1.14 18.53 4.28
N ALA A 92 -0.04 18.38 5.02
CA ALA A 92 0.15 19.06 6.30
C ALA A 92 0.18 20.59 6.14
N LEU A 93 0.87 21.09 5.10
CA LEU A 93 0.91 22.51 4.75
C LEU A 93 -0.47 23.04 4.38
N LEU A 94 -1.23 22.31 3.55
CA LEU A 94 -2.60 22.68 3.19
C LEU A 94 -3.50 22.73 4.44
N ASN A 95 -3.42 21.73 5.32
CA ASN A 95 -4.23 21.67 6.53
C ASN A 95 -3.94 22.87 7.45
N LEU A 96 -2.67 23.27 7.58
CA LEU A 96 -2.25 24.42 8.39
C LEU A 96 -2.68 25.77 7.77
N TRP A 97 -2.59 25.89 6.44
CA TRP A 97 -2.91 27.14 5.73
C TRP A 97 -4.41 27.37 5.56
N PHE A 98 -5.18 26.33 5.25
CA PHE A 98 -6.61 26.47 4.96
C PHE A 98 -7.51 26.32 6.19
N GLY A 99 -7.00 25.84 7.34
CA GLY A 99 -7.73 25.89 8.61
C GLY A 99 -9.12 25.24 8.57
N ILE A 100 -9.30 24.19 7.77
CA ILE A 100 -10.63 23.64 7.41
C ILE A 100 -11.37 22.98 8.59
N LEU A 101 -10.71 22.85 9.73
CA LEU A 101 -11.21 22.15 10.90
C LEU A 101 -12.09 23.02 11.80
N ASN A 102 -12.03 24.35 11.66
CA ASN A 102 -12.73 25.26 12.57
C ASN A 102 -14.11 25.75 12.09
N PHE A 103 -14.61 25.29 10.93
CA PHE A 103 -15.91 25.75 10.44
C PHE A 103 -17.10 25.20 11.24
N TRP A 104 -16.93 24.06 11.93
CA TRP A 104 -17.99 23.39 12.69
C TRP A 104 -18.20 23.92 14.11
N LEU A 105 -17.28 24.74 14.64
CA LEU A 105 -17.33 25.28 16.00
C LEU A 105 -17.96 26.69 16.07
N GLN A 106 -18.55 27.17 14.97
CA GLN A 106 -19.10 28.53 14.86
C GLN A 106 -20.63 28.58 14.68
N PHE A 107 -21.36 27.47 14.87
CA PHE A 107 -22.83 27.42 14.93
C PHE A 107 -23.32 26.52 16.05
#